data_AF-B8CB00-F1
#
_entry.id   AF-B8CB00-F1
#
_cell.length_a   1.000
_cell.length_b   1.000
_cell.length_c   1.000
_cell.angle_alpha   90.00
_cell.angle_beta   90.00
_cell.angle_gamma   90.00
#
_symmetry.space_group_name_H-M   'P 1'
#
loop_
_entity.id
_entity.type
_entity.pdbx_description
1 polymer ?
#
loop_
_entity_poly.entity_id
_entity_poly.type
_entity_poly.pdbx_seq_one_letter_code
_entity_poly.pdbx_strand_id
1 'polypeptide(L)'
;MRTAVVFTAVIAGVSAFGVPPTISTRAISQQHSSTTLFAFLSPEERSTQIARWSEIRSMTAEEASSSLSGDELEAYNRYYAEMREGVLKMQELATIMMKGVEPPRIKPKSKGQRKRDAWARVQARAAANAQA
;
A
#
# COMPACT_ATOMS: atom_id res chain seq x y z
N MET A 1 32.05 21.21 26.63
CA MET A 1 31.64 20.17 25.67
C MET A 1 31.95 18.80 26.26
N ARG A 2 30.92 17.99 26.51
CA ARG A 2 30.94 16.54 26.73
C ARG A 2 29.49 16.11 27.00
N THR A 3 28.73 15.94 25.93
CA THR A 3 27.34 15.47 25.94
C THR A 3 27.34 13.95 25.92
N ALA A 4 26.93 13.32 27.01
CA ALA A 4 26.51 11.93 27.02
C ALA A 4 24.97 11.94 27.08
N VAL A 5 24.32 11.78 25.93
CA VAL A 5 22.87 11.59 25.86
C VAL A 5 22.61 10.11 25.64
N VAL A 6 22.12 9.49 26.71
CA VAL A 6 21.68 8.11 26.78
C VAL A 6 20.39 7.97 25.96
N PHE A 7 20.42 7.19 24.87
CA PHE A 7 19.22 6.78 24.14
C PHE A 7 18.66 5.50 24.77
N THR A 8 17.71 5.66 25.68
CA THR A 8 16.86 4.56 26.17
C THR A 8 15.44 5.06 26.42
N ALA A 9 14.51 4.72 25.54
CA ALA A 9 13.16 4.27 25.88
C ALA A 9 12.35 4.03 24.60
N VAL A 10 12.17 2.76 24.29
CA VAL A 10 11.24 2.22 23.31
C VAL A 10 9.81 2.29 23.88
N ILE A 11 8.92 2.92 23.11
CA ILE A 11 7.50 2.60 22.87
C ILE A 11 6.63 2.14 24.06
N ALA A 12 5.68 3.00 24.44
CA ALA A 12 4.30 2.69 24.85
C ALA A 12 3.53 4.03 24.82
N GLY A 13 2.34 4.25 24.23
CA GLY A 13 1.24 3.38 23.89
C GLY A 13 -0.04 4.05 24.42
N VAL A 14 -0.71 4.90 23.62
CA VAL A 14 -2.10 5.35 23.88
C VAL A 14 -2.85 5.39 22.56
N SER A 15 -3.44 4.26 22.18
CA SER A 15 -4.54 4.18 21.21
C SER A 15 -5.74 3.56 21.91
N ALA A 16 -6.42 4.37 22.72
CA ALA A 16 -7.73 4.05 23.28
C ALA A 16 -8.74 5.06 22.73
N PHE A 17 -9.44 4.65 21.66
CA PHE A 17 -10.70 5.17 21.12
C PHE A 17 -10.97 6.70 21.08
N GLY A 18 -11.21 7.20 19.86
CA GLY A 18 -12.26 8.20 19.60
C GLY A 18 -11.76 9.53 19.03
N VAL A 19 -12.26 9.86 17.82
CA VAL A 19 -12.04 11.07 17.00
C VAL A 19 -10.79 10.99 16.09
N PRO A 20 -10.94 10.79 14.76
CA PRO A 20 -9.84 11.10 13.85
C PRO A 20 -9.55 12.60 13.96
N PRO A 21 -8.28 13.03 14.11
CA PRO A 21 -7.98 14.45 13.95
C PRO A 21 -8.43 14.82 12.54
N THR A 22 -9.38 15.75 12.44
CA THR A 22 -9.67 16.43 11.18
C THR A 22 -8.34 16.99 10.71
N ILE A 23 -7.82 16.38 9.65
CA ILE A 23 -6.56 16.79 9.04
C ILE A 23 -6.74 18.25 8.66
N SER A 24 -6.12 19.12 9.45
CA SER A 24 -6.03 20.54 9.16
C SER A 24 -5.30 20.66 7.82
N THR A 25 -6.05 21.00 6.78
CA THR A 25 -5.58 21.20 5.40
C THR A 25 -4.49 22.26 5.27
N ARG A 26 -4.13 22.97 6.36
CA ARG A 26 -2.99 23.89 6.41
C ARG A 26 -1.63 23.22 6.58
N ALA A 27 -1.54 21.97 7.06
CA ALA A 27 -0.25 21.30 7.21
C ALA A 27 0.22 20.58 5.92
N ILE A 28 -0.71 20.25 5.01
CA ILE A 28 -0.39 19.56 3.76
C ILE A 28 0.20 20.52 2.71
N SER A 29 -0.14 21.82 2.76
CA SER A 29 0.37 22.79 1.79
C SER A 29 1.85 23.16 1.97
N GLN A 30 2.50 22.76 3.07
CA GLN A 30 3.93 23.03 3.31
C GLN A 30 4.86 21.82 3.14
N GLN A 31 4.34 20.63 2.85
CA GLN A 31 5.17 19.44 2.58
C GLN A 31 5.37 19.14 1.09
N HIS A 32 5.05 20.08 0.20
CA HIS A 32 5.49 20.04 -1.20
C HIS A 32 6.91 20.62 -1.38
N SER A 33 7.82 20.34 -0.45
CA SER A 33 9.27 20.32 -0.72
C SER A 33 9.62 18.88 -1.08
N SER A 34 9.19 18.41 -2.25
CA SER A 34 10.06 18.38 -3.42
C SER A 34 11.16 17.32 -3.24
N THR A 35 11.01 16.20 -3.95
CA THR A 35 11.96 15.09 -4.05
C THR A 35 13.42 15.58 -4.24
N THR A 36 14.41 14.74 -3.98
CA THR A 36 15.84 15.13 -4.01
C THR A 36 16.34 15.77 -5.33
N LEU A 37 15.59 15.65 -6.43
CA LEU A 37 15.84 16.33 -7.71
C LEU A 37 15.68 17.85 -7.68
N PHE A 38 14.88 18.37 -6.74
CA PHE A 38 14.54 19.80 -6.70
C PHE A 38 15.63 20.70 -6.09
N ALA A 39 16.69 20.09 -5.53
CA ALA A 39 17.80 20.82 -4.90
C ALA A 39 18.91 21.22 -5.88
N PHE A 40 18.99 20.62 -7.07
CA PHE A 40 20.15 20.71 -7.95
C PHE A 40 19.94 21.50 -9.25
N LEU A 41 18.69 21.73 -9.65
CA LEU A 41 18.36 22.38 -10.93
C LEU A 41 17.54 23.65 -10.71
N SER A 42 17.86 24.70 -11.46
CA SER A 42 17.06 25.93 -11.46
C SER A 42 15.63 25.66 -11.98
N PRO A 43 14.62 26.49 -11.63
CA PRO A 43 13.26 26.34 -12.14
C PRO A 43 13.14 26.24 -13.66
N GLU A 44 13.98 26.95 -14.41
CA GLU A 44 13.97 26.98 -15.88
C GLU A 44 14.60 25.73 -16.51
N GLU A 45 15.71 25.23 -15.94
CA GLU A 45 16.32 23.96 -16.37
C GLU A 45 15.40 22.76 -16.08
N ARG A 46 14.58 22.87 -15.02
CA ARG A 46 13.57 21.85 -14.71
C ARG A 46 12.45 21.81 -15.73
N SER A 47 11.89 22.96 -16.10
CA SER A 47 10.78 23.00 -17.06
C SER A 47 11.20 22.46 -18.42
N THR A 48 12.43 22.77 -18.85
CA THR A 48 13.00 22.26 -20.11
C THR A 48 13.24 20.75 -20.07
N GLN A 49 13.81 20.21 -18.99
CA GLN A 49 13.97 18.75 -18.84
C GLN A 49 12.62 18.01 -18.73
N ILE A 50 11.65 18.58 -18.02
CA ILE A 50 10.30 18.00 -17.94
C ILE A 50 9.64 17.97 -19.33
N ALA A 51 9.76 19.05 -20.10
CA ALA A 51 9.24 19.10 -21.47
C ALA A 51 9.92 18.05 -22.35
N ARG A 52 11.25 17.95 -22.31
CA ARG A 52 12.03 16.96 -23.05
C ARG A 52 11.63 15.53 -22.69
N TRP A 53 11.49 15.24 -21.39
CA TRP A 53 11.07 13.92 -20.93
C TRP A 53 9.62 13.59 -21.30
N SER A 54 8.75 14.60 -21.32
CA SER A 54 7.36 14.41 -21.75
C SER A 54 7.25 14.03 -23.23
N GLU A 55 8.10 14.61 -24.07
CA GLU A 55 8.24 14.27 -25.49
C GLU A 55 8.75 12.84 -25.65
N ILE A 56 9.85 12.50 -24.98
CA ILE A 56 10.45 11.15 -24.99
C ILE A 56 9.44 10.08 -24.58
N ARG A 57 8.66 10.32 -23.53
CA ARG A 57 7.65 9.36 -23.05
C ARG A 57 6.47 9.19 -24.02
N SER A 58 6.22 10.16 -24.89
CA SER A 58 5.17 10.04 -25.90
C SER A 58 5.61 9.26 -27.15
N MET A 59 6.92 9.04 -27.32
CA MET A 59 7.47 8.27 -28.43
C MET A 59 7.17 6.77 -28.27
N THR A 60 6.95 6.12 -29.41
CA THR A 60 6.91 4.66 -29.51
C THR A 60 8.31 4.06 -29.32
N ALA A 61 8.41 2.77 -29.00
CA ALA A 61 9.71 2.11 -28.81
C ALA A 61 10.59 2.17 -30.07
N GLU A 62 9.96 2.10 -31.25
CA GLU A 62 10.63 2.18 -32.55
C GLU A 62 11.19 3.60 -32.81
N GLU A 63 10.37 4.63 -32.56
CA GLU A 63 10.78 6.04 -32.65
C GLU A 63 11.87 6.37 -31.63
N ALA A 64 11.75 5.86 -30.39
CA ALA A 64 12.75 6.04 -29.35
C ALA A 64 14.09 5.40 -29.73
N SER A 65 14.08 4.18 -30.27
CA SER A 65 15.31 3.49 -30.71
C SER A 65 16.00 4.16 -31.90
N SER A 66 15.23 4.89 -32.72
CA SER A 66 15.73 5.55 -33.93
C SER A 66 16.16 7.01 -33.66
N SER A 67 15.51 7.67 -32.70
CA SER A 67 15.66 9.12 -32.44
C SER A 67 16.50 9.41 -31.20
N LEU A 68 16.56 8.49 -30.24
CA LEU A 68 17.31 8.62 -29.00
C LEU A 68 18.56 7.75 -29.05
N SER A 69 19.63 8.23 -28.41
CA SER A 69 20.89 7.48 -28.29
C SER A 69 21.51 7.70 -26.91
N GLY A 70 22.34 6.76 -26.48
CA GLY A 70 23.05 6.83 -25.20
C GLY A 70 22.10 6.88 -23.99
N ASP A 71 22.34 7.86 -23.11
CA ASP A 71 21.70 7.96 -21.80
C ASP A 71 20.17 8.17 -21.88
N GLU A 72 19.67 8.90 -22.88
CA GLU A 72 18.22 9.13 -23.07
C GLU A 72 17.49 7.83 -23.42
N LEU A 73 18.10 6.98 -24.25
CA LEU A 73 17.54 5.68 -24.63
C LEU A 73 17.58 4.69 -23.46
N GLU A 74 18.68 4.68 -22.69
CA GLU A 74 18.77 3.86 -21.48
C GLU A 74 17.72 4.27 -20.45
N ALA A 75 17.53 5.57 -20.23
CA ALA A 75 16.50 6.09 -19.34
C ALA A 75 15.09 5.71 -19.80
N TYR A 76 14.80 5.80 -21.11
CA TYR A 76 13.52 5.36 -21.68
C TYR A 76 13.27 3.87 -21.39
N ASN A 77 14.24 3.02 -21.70
CA ASN A 77 14.12 1.57 -21.52
C ASN A 77 13.93 1.20 -20.04
N ARG A 78 14.71 1.81 -19.14
CA ARG A 78 14.58 1.61 -17.69
C ARG A 78 13.20 2.04 -17.19
N TYR A 79 12.71 3.21 -17.61
CA TYR A 79 11.39 3.69 -17.23
C TYR A 79 10.27 2.71 -17.61
N TYR A 80 10.25 2.24 -18.85
CA TYR A 80 9.21 1.31 -19.29
C TYR A 80 9.36 -0.09 -18.68
N ALA A 81 10.59 -0.54 -18.38
CA ALA A 81 10.83 -1.77 -17.64
C ALA A 81 10.25 -1.69 -16.22
N GLU A 82 10.53 -0.60 -15.49
CA GLU A 82 10.01 -0.36 -14.14
C GLU A 82 8.49 -0.21 -14.14
N MET A 83 7.92 0.51 -15.11
CA MET A 83 6.47 0.66 -15.26
C MET A 83 5.79 -0.70 -15.48
N ARG A 84 6.36 -1.54 -16.36
CA ARG A 84 5.84 -2.89 -16.61
C ARG A 84 5.89 -3.75 -15.35
N GLU A 85 7.01 -3.73 -14.64
CA GLU A 85 7.18 -4.47 -13.39
C GLU A 85 6.19 -3.99 -12.32
N GLY A 86 6.02 -2.67 -12.18
CA GLY A 86 5.06 -2.06 -11.27
C GLY A 86 3.63 -2.48 -11.55
N VAL A 87 3.21 -2.50 -12.82
CA VAL A 87 1.87 -2.97 -13.21
C VAL A 87 1.68 -4.44 -12.86
N LEU A 88 2.66 -5.30 -13.13
CA LEU A 88 2.58 -6.73 -12.79
C LEU A 88 2.45 -6.95 -11.28
N LYS A 89 3.26 -6.23 -10.47
CA LYS A 89 3.18 -6.28 -9.01
C LYS A 89 1.82 -5.81 -8.48
N MET A 90 1.25 -4.76 -9.08
CA MET A 90 -0.08 -4.28 -8.70
C MET A 90 -1.19 -5.28 -9.06
N GLN A 91 -1.08 -5.96 -10.20
CA GLN A 91 -2.01 -7.04 -10.57
C GLN A 91 -1.94 -8.22 -9.60
N GLU A 92 -0.73 -8.59 -9.18
CA GLU A 92 -0.53 -9.64 -8.18
C GLU A 92 -1.15 -9.25 -6.82
N LEU A 93 -0.89 -8.03 -6.35
CA LEU A 93 -1.51 -7.51 -5.13
C LEU A 93 -3.04 -7.50 -5.22
N ALA A 94 -3.60 -7.02 -6.33
CA ALA A 94 -5.03 -7.02 -6.55
C ALA A 94 -5.61 -8.46 -6.48
N THR A 95 -4.91 -9.44 -7.06
CA THR A 95 -5.31 -10.84 -7.01
C THR A 95 -5.31 -11.39 -5.57
N ILE A 96 -4.29 -11.05 -4.77
CA ILE A 96 -4.22 -11.44 -3.35
C ILE A 96 -5.37 -10.80 -2.56
N MET A 97 -5.64 -9.52 -2.79
CA MET A 97 -6.74 -8.82 -2.12
C MET A 97 -8.10 -9.42 -2.49
N MET A 98 -8.33 -9.78 -3.76
CA MET A 98 -9.58 -10.44 -4.18
C MET A 98 -9.78 -11.79 -3.49
N LYS A 99 -8.72 -12.58 -3.28
CA LYS A 99 -8.79 -13.83 -2.50
C LYS A 99 -9.19 -13.58 -1.04
N GLY A 100 -8.81 -12.44 -0.46
CA GLY A 100 -9.19 -12.07 0.90
C GLY A 100 -10.63 -11.55 1.03
N VAL A 101 -11.23 -11.11 -0.07
CA VAL A 101 -12.63 -10.59 -0.10
C VAL A 101 -13.64 -11.71 -0.29
N GLU A 102 -13.27 -12.85 -0.90
CA GLU A 102 -14.16 -14.01 -0.98
C GLU A 102 -14.50 -14.54 0.42
N PRO A 103 -15.79 -14.52 0.83
CA PRO A 103 -16.19 -15.10 2.10
C PRO A 103 -15.75 -16.57 2.14
N PRO A 104 -15.18 -17.05 3.25
CA PRO A 104 -14.81 -18.45 3.35
C PRO A 104 -16.05 -19.30 3.04
N ARG A 105 -15.94 -20.20 2.06
CA ARG A 105 -17.00 -21.14 1.71
C ARG A 105 -17.13 -22.16 2.84
N ILE A 106 -17.84 -21.80 3.91
CA ILE A 106 -18.07 -22.69 5.04
C ILE A 106 -18.98 -23.82 4.57
N LYS A 107 -18.45 -25.05 4.55
CA LYS A 107 -19.24 -26.24 4.24
C LYS A 107 -20.36 -26.38 5.28
N PRO A 108 -21.60 -26.70 4.87
CA PRO A 108 -22.68 -26.90 5.80
C PRO A 108 -22.34 -28.04 6.78
N LYS A 109 -22.72 -27.88 8.05
CA LYS A 109 -22.51 -28.92 9.08
C LYS A 109 -23.10 -30.25 8.64
N SER A 110 -22.34 -31.33 8.84
CA SER A 110 -22.78 -32.71 8.58
C SER A 110 -23.93 -33.12 9.49
N LYS A 111 -24.69 -34.17 9.11
CA LYS A 111 -25.80 -34.71 9.91
C LYS A 111 -25.34 -35.14 11.32
N GLY A 112 -24.14 -35.71 11.44
CA GLY A 112 -23.57 -36.12 12.73
C GLY A 112 -23.24 -34.93 13.63
N GLN A 113 -22.61 -33.88 13.08
CA GLN A 113 -22.33 -32.65 13.83
C GLN A 113 -23.63 -31.99 14.31
N ARG A 114 -24.66 -31.90 13.45
CA ARG A 114 -25.97 -31.34 13.84
C ARG A 114 -26.62 -32.13 14.98
N LYS A 115 -26.52 -33.47 14.97
CA LYS A 115 -27.04 -34.31 16.06
C LYS A 115 -26.33 -34.07 17.38
N ARG A 116 -24.98 -33.96 17.36
CA ARG A 116 -24.20 -33.65 18.57
C ARG A 116 -24.54 -32.27 19.12
N ASP A 117 -24.62 -31.25 18.27
CA ASP A 117 -24.99 -29.90 18.67
C ASP A 117 -26.40 -29.86 19.27
N ALA A 118 -27.36 -30.58 18.65
CA ALA A 118 -28.72 -30.67 19.17
C ALA A 118 -28.75 -31.31 20.57
N TRP A 119 -28.00 -32.38 20.78
CA TRP A 119 -27.92 -33.06 22.07
C TRP A 119 -27.23 -32.21 23.16
N ALA A 120 -26.18 -31.47 22.79
CA ALA A 120 -25.53 -30.52 23.68
C ALA A 120 -26.49 -29.41 24.14
N ARG A 121 -27.33 -28.87 23.24
CA ARG A 121 -28.35 -27.87 23.62
C ARG A 121 -29.38 -28.44 24.59
N VAL A 122 -29.78 -29.71 24.42
CA VAL A 122 -30.74 -30.35 25.32
C VAL A 122 -30.14 -30.49 26.72
N GLN A 123 -28.89 -30.92 26.83
CA GLN A 123 -28.20 -30.98 28.11
C GLN A 123 -28.00 -29.60 28.74
N ALA A 124 -27.62 -28.60 27.97
CA ALA A 124 -27.46 -27.24 28.48
C ALA A 124 -28.78 -26.70 29.06
N ARG A 125 -29.92 -27.00 28.41
CA ARG A 125 -31.25 -26.65 28.95
C ARG A 125 -31.59 -27.44 30.21
N ALA A 126 -31.33 -28.74 30.23
CA ALA A 126 -31.58 -29.58 31.40
C ALA A 126 -30.73 -29.14 32.60
N ALA A 127 -29.45 -28.81 32.38
CA ALA A 127 -28.56 -28.29 33.39
C ALA A 127 -29.01 -26.91 33.91
N ALA A 128 -29.40 -26.01 33.01
CA ALA A 128 -29.94 -24.70 33.40
C ALA A 128 -31.22 -24.82 34.23
N ASN A 129 -32.12 -25.75 33.86
CA ASN A 129 -33.34 -26.02 34.63
C ASN A 129 -33.09 -26.72 35.97
N ALA A 130 -31.96 -27.44 36.12
CA ALA A 130 -31.56 -28.05 37.39
C ALA A 130 -30.83 -27.06 38.32
N GLN A 131 -30.37 -25.92 37.77
CA GLN A 131 -29.72 -24.84 38.51
C GLN A 131 -30.67 -23.67 38.85
N ALA A 132 -31.91 -23.70 38.34
CA ALA A 132 -32.98 -22.74 38.62
C ALA A 132 -33.95 -23.31 39.66
#